data_AF-A0ABD0PXM2-F1
#
_entry.id   AF-A0ABD0PXM2-F1
#
_cell.length_a   1.000
_cell.length_b   1.000
_cell.length_c   1.000
_cell.angle_alpha   90.00
_cell.angle_beta   90.00
_cell.angle_gamma   90.00
#
_symmetry.space_group_name_H-M   'P 1'
#
loop_
_entity.id
_entity.type
_entity.pdbx_description
1 polymer ?
#
loop_
_entity_poly.entity_id
_entity_poly.type
_entity_poly.pdbx_seq_one_letter_code
_entity_poly.pdbx_strand_id
1 'polypeptide(L)'
;STKGASKARRDHINGEIRNMRALLPISAEDQERLSYLHSMSLICTYVRKTVLLTGVREDGGGVSPLYESFLQALPGFVVALTRDGKLVYVSENVPEYLGLSM
;
A
#
# COMPACT_ATOMS: atom_id res chain seq x y z
N SER A 1 14.15 -36.35 7.71
CA SER A 1 13.23 -35.98 6.61
C SER A 1 13.08 -34.46 6.57
N THR A 2 13.69 -33.78 5.60
CA THR A 2 13.77 -32.29 5.53
C THR A 2 12.60 -31.64 4.76
N LYS A 3 11.83 -32.44 4.02
CA LYS A 3 10.70 -31.97 3.20
C LYS A 3 9.54 -31.41 4.03
N GLY A 4 9.23 -32.05 5.17
CA GLY A 4 8.16 -31.59 6.08
C GLY A 4 8.48 -30.25 6.73
N ALA A 5 9.72 -30.09 7.22
CA ALA A 5 10.18 -28.83 7.83
C ALA A 5 10.17 -27.66 6.82
N SER A 6 10.60 -27.89 5.58
CA SER A 6 10.56 -26.87 4.52
C SER A 6 9.13 -26.47 4.15
N LYS A 7 8.18 -27.42 4.12
CA LYS A 7 6.76 -27.12 3.89
C LYS A 7 6.19 -26.27 5.04
N ALA A 8 6.36 -26.70 6.28
CA ALA A 8 5.87 -25.98 7.46
C ALA A 8 6.39 -24.53 7.50
N ARG A 9 7.67 -24.32 7.18
CA ARG A 9 8.26 -22.98 7.08
C ARG A 9 7.60 -22.12 6.00
N ARG A 10 7.37 -22.67 4.81
CA ARG A 10 6.68 -21.93 3.71
C ARG A 10 5.25 -21.59 4.09
N ASP A 11 4.54 -22.52 4.71
CA ASP A 11 3.16 -22.31 5.14
C ASP A 11 3.06 -21.21 6.21
N HIS A 12 4.03 -21.17 7.13
CA HIS A 12 4.15 -20.10 8.13
C HIS A 12 4.40 -18.74 7.47
N ILE A 13 5.35 -18.63 6.54
CA ILE A 13 5.61 -17.37 5.80
C ILE A 13 4.36 -16.89 5.04
N ASN A 14 3.65 -17.81 4.39
CA ASN A 14 2.41 -17.48 3.68
C ASN A 14 1.30 -17.04 4.64
N GLY A 15 1.27 -17.57 5.86
CA GLY A 15 0.38 -17.12 6.94
C GLY A 15 0.65 -15.65 7.30
N GLU A 16 1.91 -15.31 7.57
CA GLU A 16 2.29 -13.95 7.94
C GLU A 16 2.01 -12.93 6.82
N ILE A 17 2.22 -13.30 5.56
CA ILE A 17 1.90 -12.42 4.42
C ILE A 17 0.40 -12.14 4.33
N ARG A 18 -0.46 -13.13 4.62
CA ARG A 18 -1.91 -12.92 4.69
C ARG A 18 -2.29 -12.02 5.85
N ASN A 19 -1.66 -12.19 7.02
CA ASN A 19 -1.87 -11.33 8.18
C ASN A 19 -1.51 -9.88 7.84
N MET A 20 -0.35 -9.65 7.23
CA MET A 20 0.08 -8.31 6.82
C MET A 20 -0.84 -7.69 5.75
N ARG A 21 -1.35 -8.48 4.79
CA ARG A 21 -2.31 -7.99 3.79
C ARG A 21 -3.60 -7.47 4.43
N ALA A 22 -4.11 -8.16 5.45
CA ALA A 22 -5.32 -7.75 6.15
C ALA A 22 -5.18 -6.40 6.90
N LEU A 23 -3.95 -5.96 7.15
CA LEU A 23 -3.64 -4.70 7.83
C LEU A 23 -3.44 -3.52 6.87
N LEU A 24 -3.45 -3.76 5.55
CA LEU A 24 -3.29 -2.68 4.58
C LEU A 24 -4.50 -1.73 4.61
N PRO A 25 -4.30 -0.41 4.47
CA PRO A 25 -5.38 0.58 4.48
C PRO A 25 -6.09 0.66 3.11
N ILE A 26 -6.67 -0.45 2.68
CA ILE A 26 -7.43 -0.60 1.44
C ILE A 26 -8.69 -1.42 1.72
N SER A 27 -9.68 -1.32 0.83
CA SER A 27 -10.96 -2.02 0.99
C SER A 27 -10.79 -3.55 1.03
N ALA A 28 -11.72 -4.26 1.66
CA ALA A 28 -11.68 -5.72 1.70
C ALA A 28 -11.79 -6.33 0.28
N GLU A 29 -12.55 -5.69 -0.61
CA GLU A 29 -12.67 -6.09 -2.01
C GLU A 29 -11.32 -6.00 -2.74
N ASP A 30 -10.61 -4.89 -2.58
CA ASP A 30 -9.27 -4.72 -3.17
C ASP A 30 -8.31 -5.74 -2.60
N GLN A 31 -8.36 -5.98 -1.28
CA GLN A 31 -7.54 -7.01 -0.65
C GLN A 31 -7.77 -8.34 -1.36
N GLU A 32 -9.02 -8.82 -1.47
CA GLU A 32 -9.37 -10.08 -2.13
C GLU A 32 -8.77 -10.25 -3.53
N ARG A 33 -8.76 -9.18 -4.33
CA ARG A 33 -8.23 -9.16 -5.70
C ARG A 33 -6.70 -9.20 -5.79
N LEU A 34 -5.97 -8.96 -4.70
CA LEU A 34 -4.51 -8.96 -4.72
C LEU A 34 -3.93 -10.36 -4.93
N SER A 35 -3.04 -10.47 -5.92
CA SER A 35 -2.13 -11.61 -6.04
C SER A 35 -1.12 -11.62 -4.88
N TYR A 36 -0.41 -12.73 -4.71
CA TYR A 36 0.67 -12.84 -3.72
C TYR A 36 1.76 -11.78 -3.94
N LEU A 37 2.17 -11.55 -5.20
CA LEU A 37 3.18 -10.55 -5.54
C LEU A 37 2.68 -9.13 -5.29
N HIS A 38 1.43 -8.82 -5.62
CA HIS A 38 0.86 -7.51 -5.33
C HIS A 38 0.77 -7.26 -3.83
N SER A 39 0.35 -8.27 -3.06
CA SER A 39 0.31 -8.20 -1.59
C SER A 39 1.71 -7.86 -1.05
N MET A 40 2.74 -8.59 -1.47
CA MET A 40 4.12 -8.32 -1.07
C MET A 40 4.60 -6.92 -1.47
N SER A 41 4.29 -6.48 -2.69
CA SER A 41 4.69 -5.16 -3.19
C SER A 41 4.03 -4.03 -2.41
N LEU A 42 2.72 -4.14 -2.13
CA LEU A 42 1.98 -3.15 -1.36
C LEU A 42 2.40 -3.12 0.10
N ILE A 43 2.64 -4.27 0.74
CA ILE A 43 3.18 -4.35 2.10
C ILE A 43 4.54 -3.63 2.16
N CYS A 44 5.47 -3.95 1.26
CA CYS A 44 6.77 -3.30 1.19
C CYS A 44 6.65 -1.78 0.97
N THR A 45 5.73 -1.36 0.10
CA THR A 45 5.49 0.05 -0.21
C THR A 45 4.88 0.80 0.98
N TYR A 46 3.93 0.18 1.68
CA TYR A 46 3.31 0.73 2.87
C TYR A 46 4.32 0.90 4.01
N VAL A 47 5.13 -0.13 4.28
CA VAL A 47 6.23 -0.03 5.27
C VAL A 47 7.23 1.06 4.90
N ARG A 48 7.56 1.18 3.61
CA ARG A 48 8.43 2.27 3.13
C ARG A 48 7.81 3.65 3.37
N LYS A 49 6.51 3.80 3.07
CA LYS A 49 5.74 5.02 3.30
C LYS A 49 5.74 5.40 4.78
N THR A 50 5.47 4.45 5.68
CA THR A 50 5.43 4.74 7.11
C THR A 50 6.80 5.13 7.65
N VAL A 51 7.89 4.50 7.22
CA VAL A 51 9.26 4.84 7.64
C VAL A 51 9.71 6.21 7.11
N LEU A 52 9.32 6.59 5.89
CA LEU A 52 9.72 7.87 5.31
C LEU A 52 8.89 9.05 5.82
N LEU A 53 7.62 8.83 6.13
CA LEU A 53 6.69 9.88 6.54
C LEU A 53 6.45 9.94 8.06
N THR A 54 7.10 9.09 8.85
CA THR A 54 6.94 9.07 10.32
C THR A 54 7.38 10.37 10.98
N GLY A 55 8.32 11.12 10.38
CA GLY A 55 8.74 12.43 10.86
C GLY A 55 7.84 13.61 10.45
N VAL A 56 6.82 13.37 9.62
CA VAL A 56 5.86 14.38 9.13
C VAL A 56 4.49 14.21 9.82
N ARG A 57 4.40 13.30 10.79
CA ARG A 57 3.15 13.07 11.53
C ARG A 57 2.92 14.22 12.49
N GLU A 58 2.29 15.28 11.99
CA GLU A 58 1.56 16.20 12.86
C GLU A 58 0.51 15.37 13.61
N ASP A 59 0.48 15.62 14.91
CA ASP A 59 -0.31 14.86 15.88
C ASP A 59 -1.79 15.15 15.63
N GLY A 60 -2.46 14.25 14.91
CA GLY A 60 -3.91 14.22 14.79
C GLY A 60 -4.46 14.42 13.38
N GLY A 61 -5.52 13.67 13.09
CA GLY A 61 -6.41 13.92 11.96
C GLY A 61 -6.52 12.73 11.02
N GLY A 62 -7.71 12.12 10.98
CA GLY A 62 -8.12 11.33 9.82
C GLY A 62 -8.07 12.18 8.54
N VAL A 63 -8.41 11.57 7.40
CA VAL A 63 -8.48 12.26 6.10
C VAL A 63 -9.26 13.56 6.28
N SER A 64 -8.57 14.69 6.21
CA SER A 64 -9.22 15.99 6.34
C SER A 64 -10.15 16.16 5.15
N PRO A 65 -11.38 16.66 5.31
CA PRO A 65 -12.25 17.01 4.18
C PRO A 65 -11.56 17.92 3.15
N LEU A 66 -10.55 18.68 3.60
CA LEU A 66 -9.71 19.52 2.75
C LEU A 66 -8.86 18.72 1.75
N TYR A 67 -8.45 17.49 2.08
CA TYR A 67 -7.66 16.65 1.18
C TYR A 67 -8.48 16.21 -0.03
N GLU A 68 -9.74 15.80 0.18
CA GLU A 68 -10.65 15.44 -0.92
C GLU A 68 -10.92 16.64 -1.84
N SER A 69 -11.25 17.80 -1.25
CA SER A 69 -11.45 19.02 -2.02
C SER A 69 -10.18 19.47 -2.75
N PHE A 70 -9.00 19.27 -2.15
CA PHE A 70 -7.71 19.56 -2.80
C PHE A 70 -7.47 18.65 -4.01
N LEU A 71 -7.70 17.33 -3.89
CA LEU A 71 -7.54 16.41 -5.00
C LEU A 71 -8.51 16.69 -6.14
N GLN A 72 -9.75 17.07 -5.84
CA GLN A 72 -10.74 17.45 -6.85
C GLN A 72 -10.36 18.75 -7.59
N ALA A 73 -9.73 19.70 -6.90
CA ALA A 73 -9.28 20.96 -7.49
C ALA A 73 -7.95 20.82 -8.25
N LEU A 74 -7.21 19.72 -8.07
CA LEU A 74 -5.90 19.50 -8.69
C LEU A 74 -6.08 19.01 -10.14
N PRO A 75 -5.55 19.73 -11.16
CA PRO A 75 -5.54 19.28 -12.54
C PRO A 75 -4.44 18.23 -12.79
N GLY A 76 -4.48 17.13 -12.04
CA GLY A 76 -3.52 16.03 -12.07
C GLY A 76 -3.64 15.14 -10.85
N PHE A 77 -2.62 14.30 -10.63
CA PHE A 77 -2.51 13.41 -9.48
C PHE A 77 -1.14 13.58 -8.82
N VAL A 78 -1.03 13.15 -7.57
CA VAL A 78 0.20 13.24 -6.78
C VAL A 78 0.91 11.88 -6.80
N VAL A 79 2.23 11.91 -7.02
CA VAL A 79 3.10 10.74 -6.88
C VAL A 79 4.25 11.10 -5.96
N ALA A 80 4.54 10.23 -4.99
CA ALA A 80 5.74 10.31 -4.17
C ALA A 80 6.67 9.13 -4.49
N LEU A 81 7.92 9.47 -4.79
CA LEU A 81 9.00 8.52 -5.08
C LEU A 81 10.14 8.73 -4.09
N THR A 82 10.88 7.66 -3.82
CA THR A 82 12.19 7.77 -3.16
C THR A 82 13.24 8.31 -4.12
N ARG A 83 14.42 8.69 -3.58
CA ARG A 83 15.57 9.15 -4.39
C ARG A 83 16.05 8.12 -5.42
N ASP A 84 15.86 6.84 -5.13
CA ASP A 84 16.18 5.72 -6.04
C ASP A 84 15.00 5.34 -6.96
N GLY A 85 13.94 6.16 -7.03
CA GLY A 85 12.83 5.99 -7.96
C GLY A 85 11.80 4.95 -7.56
N LYS A 86 11.78 4.48 -6.30
CA LYS A 86 10.76 3.54 -5.82
C LYS A 86 9.49 4.27 -5.43
N LEU A 87 8.35 3.69 -5.79
CA LEU A 87 7.04 4.21 -5.41
C LEU A 87 6.83 4.17 -3.90
N VAL A 88 6.28 5.27 -3.38
CA VAL A 88 5.90 5.43 -1.96
C VAL A 88 4.41 5.70 -1.83
N TYR A 89 3.84 6.51 -2.73
CA TYR A 89 2.43 6.88 -2.70
C TYR A 89 1.95 7.39 -4.06
N VAL A 90 0.67 7.16 -4.34
CA VAL A 90 -0.08 7.71 -5.47
C VAL A 90 -1.43 8.17 -4.92
N SER A 91 -1.91 9.34 -5.36
CA SER A 91 -3.23 9.84 -4.95
C SER A 91 -4.38 9.04 -5.57
N GLU A 92 -5.53 9.08 -4.89
CA GLU A 92 -6.69 8.26 -5.22
C GLU A 92 -7.36 8.65 -6.55
N ASN A 93 -7.18 9.89 -7.01
CA ASN A 93 -7.68 10.39 -8.29
C ASN A 93 -6.85 9.95 -9.51
N VAL A 94 -5.78 9.17 -9.34
CA VAL A 94 -4.95 8.68 -10.46
C VAL A 94 -5.73 7.94 -11.56
N PRO A 95 -6.81 7.16 -11.29
CA PRO A 95 -7.57 6.49 -12.33
C PRO A 95 -8.21 7.46 -13.34
N GLU A 96 -8.56 8.67 -12.90
CA GLU A 96 -9.17 9.70 -13.74
C GLU A 96 -8.23 10.19 -14.85
N TYR A 97 -6.92 10.13 -14.62
CA TYR A 97 -5.90 10.66 -15.53
C TYR A 97 -5.20 9.56 -16.33
N LEU A 98 -5.00 8.38 -15.75
CA LEU A 98 -4.22 7.30 -16.37
C LEU A 98 -5.07 6.12 -16.83
N GLY A 99 -6.37 6.09 -16.53
CA GLY A 99 -7.24 4.97 -16.89
C GLY A 99 -6.84 3.64 -16.22
N LEU A 100 -6.10 3.71 -15.12
CA LEU A 100 -5.70 2.53 -14.35
C LEU A 100 -6.91 2.06 -13.54
N SER A 101 -7.50 0.92 -13.89
CA SER A 101 -8.49 0.27 -13.03
C SER A 101 -7.79 -0.35 -11.81
N MET A 102 -8.26 -0.06 -10.59
CA MET A 102 -7.96 -0.91 -9.43
C MET A 102 -8.73 -2.23 -9.48
#